data_AF-A0A9P3LFM4-F1
#
_entry.id   AF-A0A9P3LFM4-F1
#
_cell.length_a   1.000
_cell.length_b   1.000
_cell.length_c   1.000
_cell.angle_alpha   90.00
_cell.angle_beta   90.00
_cell.angle_gamma   90.00
#
_symmetry.space_group_name_H-M   'P 1'
#
loop_
_entity.id
_entity.type
_entity.pdbx_description
1 polymer ?
#
loop_
_entity_poly.entity_id
_entity_poly.type
_entity_poly.pdbx_seq_one_letter_code
_entity_poly.pdbx_strand_id
1 'polypeptide(L)'
;MSTVKGLDLFFEDTTGDVALTDFIEYYNRAAFQVRLHERRAERVTYAVCDTMSAAGRVAFGPTLATLVFGAGNALGSVQFQGKPELAMEQFLAKGASSTTRRFVGSDGQAYTWTFVSGAESEEWACTANGVEVAAYDTENQATRNPQDANRRGSGKQLWINENFQQLAGELITSLIIMRHIRKYGL
;
A
#
# COMPACT_ATOMS: atom_id res chain seq x y z
N MET A 1 -1.87 -26.48 -4.60
CA MET A 1 -0.94 -25.46 -4.09
C MET A 1 -1.18 -25.32 -2.61
N SER A 2 -0.19 -25.66 -1.78
CA SER A 2 -0.27 -25.54 -0.32
C SER A 2 -0.04 -24.07 0.06
N THR A 3 -1.08 -23.36 0.47
CA THR A 3 -0.92 -22.09 1.18
C THR A 3 -0.32 -22.42 2.54
N VAL A 4 0.93 -22.02 2.77
CA VAL A 4 1.53 -22.08 4.10
C VAL A 4 0.78 -21.05 4.96
N LYS A 5 -0.24 -21.51 5.70
CA LYS A 5 -0.86 -20.76 6.80
C LYS A 5 0.18 -20.67 7.92
N GLY A 6 0.38 -19.50 8.54
CA GLY A 6 1.37 -19.33 9.62
C GLY A 6 2.47 -18.29 9.38
N LEU A 7 2.45 -17.52 8.28
CA LEU A 7 3.57 -16.63 7.94
C LEU A 7 3.11 -15.30 7.36
N ASP A 8 3.49 -14.19 8.02
CA ASP A 8 3.29 -12.82 7.57
C ASP A 8 3.79 -12.56 6.14
N LEU A 9 3.20 -11.58 5.45
CA LEU A 9 3.69 -11.16 4.14
C LEU A 9 4.72 -10.05 4.31
N PHE A 10 5.86 -10.21 3.64
CA PHE A 10 6.91 -9.18 3.56
C PHE A 10 7.07 -8.77 2.10
N PHE A 11 6.63 -7.55 1.77
CA PHE A 11 6.77 -6.97 0.44
C PHE A 11 7.97 -6.05 0.39
N GLU A 12 8.80 -6.20 -0.64
CA GLU A 12 9.77 -5.20 -1.06
C GLU A 12 9.08 -4.18 -1.99
N ASP A 13 9.18 -2.91 -1.64
CA ASP A 13 8.80 -1.79 -2.51
C ASP A 13 10.00 -1.49 -3.42
N THR A 14 9.85 -1.74 -4.72
CA THR A 14 11.00 -1.76 -5.65
C THR A 14 11.61 -0.38 -5.85
N THR A 15 10.80 0.68 -5.87
CA THR A 15 11.27 2.04 -6.19
C THR A 15 11.18 3.02 -5.02
N GLY A 16 10.31 2.74 -4.04
CA GLY A 16 9.99 3.66 -2.96
C GLY A 16 9.25 4.92 -3.44
N ASP A 17 8.75 4.93 -4.68
CA ASP A 17 7.87 5.96 -5.24
C ASP A 17 6.41 5.69 -4.84
N VAL A 18 5.59 6.73 -4.75
CA VAL A 18 4.17 6.64 -4.35
C VAL A 18 3.31 6.09 -5.48
N ALA A 19 3.71 6.31 -6.72
CA ALA A 19 2.89 6.26 -7.91
C ALA A 19 3.40 5.27 -8.96
N LEU A 20 4.66 4.86 -8.87
CA LEU A 20 5.32 3.96 -9.81
C LEU A 20 6.19 2.98 -9.05
N THR A 21 5.54 2.01 -8.41
CA THR A 21 6.23 0.97 -7.66
C THR A 21 5.56 -0.38 -7.76
N ASP A 22 6.36 -1.41 -7.57
CA ASP A 22 5.92 -2.79 -7.42
C ASP A 22 6.17 -3.22 -5.97
N PHE A 23 5.18 -3.90 -5.39
CA PHE A 23 5.29 -4.58 -4.11
C PHE A 23 5.46 -6.08 -4.39
N ILE A 24 6.66 -6.60 -4.16
CA ILE A 24 6.98 -8.01 -4.43
C ILE A 24 7.19 -8.74 -3.11
N GLU A 25 6.36 -9.76 -2.84
CA GLU A 25 6.47 -10.54 -1.62
C GLU A 25 7.67 -11.50 -1.68
N TYR A 26 8.38 -11.64 -0.55
CA TYR A 26 9.69 -12.32 -0.48
C TYR A 26 9.62 -13.79 -0.87
N TYR A 27 8.54 -14.46 -0.50
CA TYR A 27 8.29 -15.86 -0.83
C TYR A 27 7.46 -16.02 -2.11
N ASN A 28 7.30 -14.95 -2.90
CA ASN A 28 6.52 -14.93 -4.12
C ASN A 28 5.08 -15.44 -3.92
N ARG A 29 4.46 -15.13 -2.78
CA ARG A 29 3.05 -15.50 -2.52
C ARG A 29 2.07 -14.48 -3.06
N ALA A 30 2.50 -13.23 -3.17
CA ALA A 30 1.71 -12.12 -3.69
C ALA A 30 2.62 -11.11 -4.41
N ALA A 31 2.10 -10.39 -5.38
CA ALA A 31 2.79 -9.26 -5.97
C ALA A 31 1.80 -8.26 -6.54
N PHE A 32 1.97 -7.00 -6.16
CA PHE A 32 1.12 -5.90 -6.59
C PHE A 32 1.93 -4.88 -7.35
N GLN A 33 1.28 -4.21 -8.29
CA GLN A 33 1.94 -3.24 -9.13
C GLN A 33 1.10 -1.99 -9.27
N VAL A 34 1.73 -0.84 -9.05
CA VAL A 34 1.14 0.48 -9.19
C VAL A 34 1.61 1.09 -10.50
N ARG A 35 0.69 1.30 -11.45
CA ARG A 35 1.00 1.85 -12.77
C ARG A 35 0.27 3.15 -13.01
N LEU A 36 0.95 4.06 -13.69
CA LEU A 36 0.28 5.19 -14.32
C LEU A 36 -0.64 4.67 -15.43
N HIS A 37 -1.94 4.94 -15.30
CA HIS A 37 -2.93 4.63 -16.32
C HIS A 37 -3.17 5.84 -17.24
N GLU A 38 -3.29 7.03 -16.67
CA GLU A 38 -3.53 8.27 -17.42
C GLU A 38 -2.90 9.47 -16.69
N ARG A 39 -2.31 10.41 -17.44
CA ARG A 39 -1.85 11.70 -16.92
C ARG A 39 -2.40 12.84 -17.79
N ARG A 40 -3.23 13.69 -17.20
CA ARG A 40 -3.73 14.94 -17.79
C ARG A 40 -3.37 16.11 -16.86
N ALA A 41 -3.52 17.33 -17.36
CA ALA A 41 -3.28 18.53 -16.56
C ALA A 41 -4.19 18.60 -15.31
N GLU A 42 -5.42 18.13 -15.44
CA GLU A 42 -6.44 18.21 -14.39
C GLU A 42 -6.49 16.98 -13.47
N ARG A 43 -5.90 15.85 -13.90
CA ARG A 43 -5.96 14.59 -13.14
C ARG A 43 -4.85 13.62 -13.49
N VAL A 44 -4.49 12.78 -12.52
CA VAL A 44 -3.59 11.64 -12.71
C VAL A 44 -4.26 10.39 -12.19
N THR A 45 -4.31 9.36 -13.03
CA THR A 45 -4.95 8.08 -12.71
C THR A 45 -3.90 6.99 -12.59
N TYR A 46 -3.94 6.27 -11.48
CA TYR A 46 -3.12 5.08 -11.25
C TYR A 46 -4.00 3.84 -11.13
N ALA A 47 -3.48 2.71 -11.58
CA ALA A 47 -4.07 1.40 -11.39
C ALA A 47 -3.19 0.58 -10.43
N VAL A 48 -3.82 -0.05 -9.43
CA VAL A 48 -3.20 -1.04 -8.55
C VAL A 48 -3.63 -2.42 -9.07
N CYS A 49 -2.68 -3.21 -9.55
CA CYS A 49 -2.92 -4.51 -10.16
C CYS A 49 -2.39 -5.65 -9.28
N ASP A 50 -3.14 -6.74 -9.18
CA ASP A 50 -2.64 -8.02 -8.64
C ASP A 50 -1.98 -8.81 -9.76
N THR A 51 -0.66 -8.97 -9.70
CA THR A 51 0.09 -9.66 -10.77
C THR A 51 0.28 -11.16 -10.53
N MET A 52 -0.24 -11.70 -9.42
CA MET A 52 -0.08 -13.10 -9.01
C MET A 52 -1.39 -13.89 -8.97
N SER A 53 -2.56 -13.24 -8.95
CA SER A 53 -3.87 -13.93 -8.90
C SER A 53 -4.27 -14.67 -10.19
N ALA A 54 -3.72 -14.29 -11.34
CA ALA A 54 -3.81 -15.12 -12.55
C ALA A 54 -2.74 -16.23 -12.48
N ALA A 55 -3.00 -17.41 -13.03
CA ALA A 55 -2.17 -18.62 -12.92
C ALA A 55 -0.72 -18.50 -13.48
N GLY A 56 0.11 -17.68 -12.86
CA GLY A 56 1.45 -17.24 -13.30
C GLY A 56 1.59 -15.72 -13.27
N ARG A 57 2.81 -15.19 -13.11
CA ARG A 57 3.06 -13.74 -13.20
C ARG A 57 2.65 -13.24 -14.59
N VAL A 58 1.54 -12.52 -14.67
CA VAL A 58 1.10 -11.89 -15.92
C VAL A 58 1.67 -10.48 -15.96
N ALA A 59 2.18 -10.06 -17.12
CA ALA A 59 2.67 -8.69 -17.34
C ALA A 59 1.59 -7.61 -17.06
N PHE A 60 0.30 -8.00 -17.08
CA PHE A 60 -0.85 -7.16 -16.77
C PHE A 60 -1.83 -7.99 -15.94
N GLY A 61 -1.69 -7.91 -14.62
CA GLY A 61 -2.64 -8.49 -13.68
C GLY A 61 -3.98 -7.75 -13.65
N PRO A 62 -5.07 -8.35 -13.14
CA PRO A 62 -6.34 -7.64 -12.97
C PRO A 62 -6.18 -6.39 -12.10
N THR A 63 -6.84 -5.31 -12.49
CA THR A 63 -6.92 -4.07 -11.70
C THR A 63 -7.79 -4.32 -10.47
N LEU A 64 -7.18 -4.19 -9.29
CA LEU A 64 -7.86 -4.24 -7.99
C LEU A 64 -8.47 -2.91 -7.63
N ALA A 65 -7.74 -1.82 -7.88
CA ALA A 65 -8.18 -0.47 -7.55
C ALA A 65 -7.67 0.55 -8.57
N THR A 66 -8.51 1.54 -8.83
CA THR A 66 -8.16 2.73 -9.61
C THR A 66 -8.11 3.93 -8.66
N LEU A 67 -7.03 4.69 -8.72
CA LEU A 67 -6.81 5.90 -7.92
C LEU A 67 -6.78 7.11 -8.85
N VAL A 68 -7.65 8.08 -8.64
CA VAL A 68 -7.69 9.33 -9.40
C VAL A 68 -7.30 10.48 -8.47
N PHE A 69 -6.18 11.11 -8.74
CA PHE A 69 -5.74 12.33 -8.07
C PHE A 69 -6.10 13.54 -8.94
N GLY A 70 -6.57 14.61 -8.32
CA GLY A 70 -6.98 15.84 -9.00
C GLY A 70 -5.81 16.78 -9.32
N ALA A 71 -6.17 17.95 -9.86
CA ALA A 71 -5.24 19.01 -10.19
C ALA A 71 -4.44 19.45 -8.96
N GLY A 72 -3.17 19.82 -9.17
CA GLY A 72 -2.30 20.25 -8.07
C GLY A 72 -2.01 19.15 -7.03
N ASN A 73 -2.15 17.87 -7.41
CA ASN A 73 -2.02 16.71 -6.53
C ASN A 73 -3.12 16.58 -5.47
N ALA A 74 -4.27 17.23 -5.67
CA ALA A 74 -5.41 17.07 -4.77
C ALA A 74 -5.88 15.61 -4.68
N LEU A 75 -6.49 15.24 -3.56
CA LEU A 75 -7.21 13.98 -3.46
C LEU A 75 -8.40 13.99 -4.42
N GLY A 76 -8.65 12.86 -5.07
CA GLY A 76 -9.84 12.64 -5.88
C GLY A 76 -10.58 11.42 -5.38
N SER A 77 -10.57 10.35 -6.15
CA SER A 77 -11.39 9.16 -5.92
C SER A 77 -10.61 7.86 -5.95
N VAL A 78 -11.14 6.86 -5.26
CA VAL A 78 -10.71 5.47 -5.31
C VAL A 78 -11.89 4.61 -5.75
N GLN A 79 -11.64 3.67 -6.66
CA GLN A 79 -12.61 2.68 -7.09
C GLN A 79 -11.99 1.29 -7.02
N PHE A 80 -12.51 0.44 -6.14
CA PHE A 80 -12.14 -0.98 -6.10
C PHE A 80 -12.93 -1.78 -7.14
N GLN A 81 -12.35 -2.88 -7.60
CA GLN A 81 -12.99 -3.77 -8.58
C GLN A 81 -14.39 -4.20 -8.11
N GLY A 82 -15.40 -3.95 -8.95
CA GLY A 82 -16.79 -4.31 -8.65
C GLY A 82 -17.45 -3.47 -7.54
N LYS A 83 -16.79 -2.43 -7.03
CA LYS A 83 -17.35 -1.49 -6.04
C LYS A 83 -17.62 -0.11 -6.67
N PRO A 84 -18.56 0.67 -6.10
CA PRO A 84 -18.75 2.06 -6.47
C PRO A 84 -17.46 2.88 -6.26
N GLU A 85 -17.32 3.93 -7.05
CA GLU A 85 -16.29 4.95 -6.84
C GLU A 85 -16.58 5.75 -5.56
N LEU A 86 -15.54 6.03 -4.78
CA LEU A 86 -15.62 6.76 -3.51
C LEU A 86 -14.61 7.90 -3.52
N ALA A 87 -14.95 9.04 -2.91
CA ALA A 87 -13.97 10.08 -2.66
C ALA A 87 -12.89 9.55 -1.71
N MET A 88 -11.61 9.82 -1.98
CA MET A 88 -10.51 9.35 -1.12
C MET A 88 -10.65 9.87 0.32
N GLU A 89 -11.23 11.05 0.52
CA GLU A 89 -11.51 11.61 1.85
C GLU A 89 -12.62 10.86 2.61
N GLN A 90 -13.56 10.24 1.89
CA GLN A 90 -14.59 9.38 2.48
C GLN A 90 -14.02 8.00 2.78
N PHE A 91 -13.18 7.47 1.90
CA PHE A 91 -12.51 6.19 2.09
C PHE A 91 -11.51 6.23 3.25
N LEU A 92 -10.67 7.28 3.30
CA LEU A 92 -9.68 7.54 4.35
C LEU A 92 -10.10 8.77 5.14
N ALA A 93 -10.96 8.55 6.14
CA ALA A 93 -11.47 9.60 7.02
C ALA A 93 -10.33 10.20 7.87
N LYS A 94 -10.36 11.53 8.07
CA LYS A 94 -9.41 12.24 8.94
C LYS A 94 -9.50 11.71 10.38
N GLY A 95 -8.34 11.32 10.93
CA GLY A 95 -8.21 10.89 12.31
C GLY A 95 -7.84 12.03 13.26
N ALA A 96 -7.18 11.69 14.36
CA ALA A 96 -6.77 12.65 15.39
C ALA A 96 -5.68 13.65 14.93
N SER A 97 -4.96 13.34 13.85
CA SER A 97 -3.91 14.20 13.28
C SER A 97 -4.01 14.26 11.76
N SER A 98 -3.32 15.21 11.13
CA SER A 98 -3.23 15.30 9.66
C SER A 98 -2.57 14.07 9.04
N THR A 99 -1.76 13.33 9.79
CA THR A 99 -1.09 12.10 9.35
C THR A 99 -1.71 10.83 9.91
N THR A 100 -2.92 10.95 10.49
CA THR A 100 -3.74 9.81 10.90
C THR A 100 -4.96 9.76 9.99
N ARG A 101 -5.20 8.61 9.36
CA ARG A 101 -6.44 8.35 8.61
C ARG A 101 -6.99 6.98 8.93
N ARG A 102 -8.31 6.87 8.88
CA ARG A 102 -9.04 5.62 9.15
C ARG A 102 -9.84 5.20 7.92
N PHE A 103 -9.80 3.91 7.60
CA PHE A 103 -10.68 3.30 6.60
C PHE A 103 -11.40 2.08 7.16
N VAL A 104 -12.44 1.62 6.45
CA VAL A 104 -13.15 0.38 6.75
C VAL A 104 -12.80 -0.64 5.67
N GLY A 105 -12.25 -1.78 6.08
CA GLY A 105 -11.85 -2.85 5.17
C GLY A 105 -13.06 -3.64 4.65
N SER A 106 -12.85 -4.49 3.65
CA SER A 106 -13.88 -5.40 3.16
C SER A 106 -14.39 -6.41 4.20
N ASP A 107 -13.63 -6.66 5.26
CA ASP A 107 -14.05 -7.47 6.41
C ASP A 107 -14.96 -6.71 7.40
N GLY A 108 -15.26 -5.44 7.12
CA GLY A 108 -16.11 -4.58 7.95
C GLY A 108 -15.40 -3.98 9.17
N GLN A 109 -14.12 -4.28 9.38
CA GLN A 109 -13.34 -3.72 10.48
C GLN A 109 -12.73 -2.38 10.12
N ALA A 110 -12.41 -1.61 11.16
CA ALA A 110 -11.77 -0.32 11.01
C ALA A 110 -10.26 -0.41 11.19
N TYR A 111 -9.56 0.23 10.28
CA TYR A 111 -8.11 0.26 10.20
C TYR A 111 -7.61 1.69 10.24
N THR A 112 -6.55 1.94 10.99
CA THR A 112 -6.00 3.29 11.17
C THR A 112 -4.54 3.32 10.78
N TRP A 113 -4.22 4.06 9.72
CA TRP A 113 -2.85 4.42 9.39
C TRP A 113 -2.40 5.61 10.21
N THR A 114 -1.22 5.49 10.81
CA THR A 114 -0.55 6.56 11.55
C THR A 114 0.88 6.68 11.05
N PHE A 115 1.27 7.90 10.71
CA PHE A 115 2.67 8.20 10.44
C PHE A 115 3.46 8.33 11.75
N VAL A 116 4.61 7.69 11.82
CA VAL A 116 5.57 7.78 12.90
C VAL A 116 6.88 8.33 12.33
N SER A 117 7.33 9.48 12.86
CA SER A 117 8.66 10.03 12.57
C SER A 117 9.58 9.72 13.74
N GLY A 118 10.57 8.85 13.52
CA GLY A 118 11.71 8.70 14.42
C GLY A 118 12.87 9.60 14.00
N ALA A 119 13.93 9.62 14.81
CA ALA A 119 15.19 10.27 14.44
C ALA A 119 15.93 9.55 13.30
N GLU A 120 15.61 8.26 13.08
CA GLU A 120 16.34 7.37 12.16
C GLU A 120 15.46 6.79 11.04
N SER A 121 14.13 6.85 11.14
CA SER A 121 13.22 6.28 10.13
C SER A 121 11.89 7.06 10.02
N GLU A 122 11.35 7.08 8.80
CA GLU A 122 9.96 7.48 8.53
C GLU A 122 9.10 6.24 8.32
N GLU A 123 8.12 6.02 9.19
CA GLU A 123 7.35 4.78 9.21
C GLU A 123 5.84 5.05 9.15
N TRP A 124 5.12 4.14 8.54
CA TRP A 124 3.66 4.06 8.61
C TRP A 124 3.26 2.80 9.36
N ALA A 125 2.45 2.94 10.40
CA ALA A 125 1.84 1.82 11.08
C ALA A 125 0.33 1.79 10.82
N CYS A 126 -0.21 0.63 10.48
CA CYS A 126 -1.63 0.38 10.37
C CYS A 126 -2.08 -0.47 11.55
N THR A 127 -3.10 -0.02 12.26
CA THR A 127 -3.65 -0.75 13.42
C THR A 127 -5.14 -1.04 13.25
N ALA A 128 -5.59 -2.17 13.79
CA ALA A 128 -6.99 -2.52 13.98
C ALA A 128 -7.22 -2.83 15.46
N ASN A 129 -8.16 -2.13 16.10
CA ASN A 129 -8.44 -2.28 17.54
C ASN A 129 -7.19 -2.18 18.45
N GLY A 130 -6.22 -1.33 18.08
CA GLY A 130 -4.96 -1.15 18.82
C GLY A 130 -3.89 -2.21 18.57
N VAL A 131 -4.16 -3.20 17.72
CA VAL A 131 -3.18 -4.20 17.28
C VAL A 131 -2.62 -3.79 15.93
N GLU A 132 -1.30 -3.84 15.77
CA GLU A 132 -0.65 -3.58 14.49
C GLU A 132 -0.92 -4.70 13.48
N VAL A 133 -1.36 -4.34 12.28
CA VAL A 133 -1.73 -5.27 11.21
C VAL A 133 -0.86 -5.12 9.98
N ALA A 134 -0.25 -3.97 9.80
CA ALA A 134 0.71 -3.70 8.74
C ALA A 134 1.64 -2.57 9.15
N ALA A 135 2.86 -2.60 8.63
CA ALA A 135 3.84 -1.54 8.81
C ALA A 135 4.60 -1.32 7.51
N TYR A 136 4.81 -0.07 7.13
CA TYR A 136 5.65 0.31 6.01
C TYR A 136 6.80 1.16 6.52
N ASP A 137 8.00 0.65 6.34
CA ASP A 137 9.22 1.28 6.84
C ASP A 137 10.05 1.79 5.67
N THR A 138 10.61 2.99 5.84
CA THR A 138 11.60 3.54 4.93
C THR A 138 13.01 3.05 5.21
N GLU A 139 13.30 2.46 6.39
CA GLU A 139 14.65 2.06 6.77
C GLU A 139 14.73 1.09 7.98
N ASN A 140 14.11 -0.10 7.93
CA ASN A 140 14.41 -1.11 8.96
C ASN A 140 15.76 -1.78 8.68
N GLN A 141 16.84 -1.25 9.24
CA GLN A 141 18.14 -1.94 9.23
C GLN A 141 18.09 -3.29 9.98
N ALA A 142 17.14 -3.50 10.90
CA ALA A 142 17.07 -4.73 11.69
C ALA A 142 16.48 -5.93 10.92
N THR A 143 15.72 -5.70 9.85
CA THR A 143 15.25 -6.78 8.95
C THR A 143 16.16 -6.97 7.73
N ARG A 144 17.12 -6.08 7.52
CA ARG A 144 18.13 -6.25 6.48
C ARG A 144 19.11 -7.34 6.93
N ASN A 145 19.02 -8.52 6.31
CA ASN A 145 20.08 -9.51 6.44
C ASN A 145 21.38 -8.83 5.92
N PRO A 146 22.48 -8.74 6.71
CA PRO A 146 23.71 -8.08 6.27
C PRO A 146 24.30 -8.67 4.98
N GLN A 147 23.90 -9.89 4.61
CA GLN A 147 24.26 -10.55 3.35
C GLN A 147 23.47 -10.03 2.13
N ASP A 148 22.38 -9.30 2.32
CA ASP A 148 21.51 -8.74 1.27
C ASP A 148 21.97 -7.34 0.79
N ALA A 149 23.23 -6.97 1.01
CA ALA A 149 23.82 -5.72 0.52
C ALA A 149 23.73 -5.55 -1.02
N ASN A 150 23.50 -6.64 -1.76
CA ASN A 150 23.34 -6.66 -3.22
C ASN A 150 21.89 -6.53 -3.72
N ARG A 151 20.90 -6.38 -2.83
CA ARG A 151 19.48 -6.27 -3.22
C ARG A 151 19.21 -4.88 -3.82
N ARG A 152 18.90 -4.81 -5.12
CA ARG A 152 18.70 -3.58 -5.91
C ARG A 152 17.34 -2.88 -5.67
N GLY A 153 16.70 -3.07 -4.53
CA GLY A 153 15.43 -2.44 -4.19
C GLY A 153 15.61 -1.11 -3.46
N SER A 154 14.51 -0.38 -3.25
CA SER A 154 14.52 0.91 -2.53
C SER A 154 14.92 0.82 -1.05
N GLY A 155 15.05 -0.40 -0.51
CA GLY A 155 15.22 -0.67 0.91
C GLY A 155 13.92 -0.61 1.71
N LYS A 156 12.84 -0.05 1.13
CA LYS A 156 11.55 0.09 1.79
C LYS A 156 10.76 -1.20 1.74
N GLN A 157 10.07 -1.49 2.84
CA GLN A 157 9.35 -2.76 3.01
C GLN A 157 7.95 -2.50 3.58
N LEU A 158 6.98 -3.29 3.11
CA LEU A 158 5.65 -3.39 3.71
C LEU A 158 5.51 -4.78 4.34
N TRP A 159 5.32 -4.81 5.65
CA TRP A 159 4.92 -5.99 6.38
C TRP A 159 3.40 -6.02 6.55
N ILE A 160 2.79 -7.20 6.42
CA ILE A 160 1.36 -7.43 6.69
C ILE A 160 1.22 -8.71 7.51
N ASN A 161 0.56 -8.59 8.65
CA ASN A 161 0.29 -9.71 9.54
C ASN A 161 -0.53 -10.80 8.84
N GLU A 162 -0.23 -12.06 9.13
CA GLU A 162 -0.83 -13.22 8.50
C GLU A 162 -2.37 -13.29 8.57
N ASN A 163 -2.97 -12.69 9.61
CA ASN A 163 -4.42 -12.68 9.79
C ASN A 163 -5.13 -11.67 8.88
N PHE A 164 -4.37 -10.81 8.21
CA PHE A 164 -4.86 -9.70 7.39
C PHE A 164 -4.37 -9.77 5.93
N GLN A 165 -3.83 -10.91 5.50
CA GLN A 165 -3.34 -11.11 4.13
C GLN A 165 -4.40 -10.88 3.06
N GLN A 166 -5.65 -11.24 3.35
CA GLN A 166 -6.80 -11.00 2.48
C GLN A 166 -7.04 -9.50 2.20
N LEU A 167 -6.52 -8.61 3.06
CA LEU A 167 -6.62 -7.16 2.90
C LEU A 167 -5.38 -6.56 2.23
N ALA A 168 -4.42 -7.35 1.76
CA ALA A 168 -3.15 -6.82 1.22
C ALA A 168 -3.37 -5.77 0.12
N GLY A 169 -4.30 -5.99 -0.80
CA GLY A 169 -4.64 -5.03 -1.84
C GLY A 169 -5.22 -3.71 -1.29
N GLU A 170 -6.09 -3.78 -0.27
CA GLU A 170 -6.67 -2.60 0.39
C GLU A 170 -5.64 -1.84 1.24
N LEU A 171 -4.74 -2.57 1.92
CA LEU A 171 -3.65 -2.02 2.70
C LEU A 171 -2.63 -1.30 1.82
N ILE A 172 -2.24 -1.88 0.68
CA ILE A 172 -1.37 -1.23 -0.30
C ILE A 172 -2.05 -0.01 -0.91
N THR A 173 -3.32 -0.14 -1.31
CA THR A 173 -4.08 0.97 -1.90
C THR A 173 -4.21 2.15 -0.93
N SER A 174 -4.56 1.87 0.32
CA SER A 174 -4.66 2.90 1.36
C SER A 174 -3.30 3.51 1.70
N LEU A 175 -2.24 2.71 1.79
CA LEU A 175 -0.87 3.18 2.01
C LEU A 175 -0.40 4.14 0.91
N ILE A 176 -0.70 3.85 -0.36
CA ILE A 176 -0.37 4.75 -1.48
C ILE A 176 -1.01 6.12 -1.28
N ILE A 177 -2.30 6.14 -0.93
CA ILE A 177 -3.02 7.40 -0.67
C ILE A 177 -2.40 8.13 0.53
N MET A 178 -2.07 7.42 1.62
CA MET A 178 -1.40 8.01 2.79
C MET A 178 -0.05 8.63 2.45
N ARG A 179 0.76 7.93 1.66
CA ARG A 179 2.06 8.44 1.19
C ARG A 179 1.89 9.66 0.27
N HIS A 180 0.85 9.68 -0.55
CA HIS A 180 0.50 10.84 -1.38
C HIS A 180 0.10 12.05 -0.52
N ILE A 181 -0.77 11.84 0.48
CA ILE A 181 -1.19 12.86 1.45
C ILE A 181 0.03 13.49 2.12
N ARG A 182 0.98 12.67 2.61
CA ARG A 182 2.22 13.16 3.23
C ARG A 182 3.09 13.93 2.24
N LYS A 183 3.31 13.39 1.04
CA LYS A 183 4.19 13.98 0.02
C LYS A 183 3.75 15.40 -0.38
N TYR A 184 2.44 15.68 -0.38
CA TYR A 184 1.87 16.95 -0.82
C TYR A 184 1.21 17.79 0.29
N GLY A 185 1.20 17.32 1.54
CA GLY A 185 0.70 18.07 2.70
C GLY A 185 -0.82 18.28 2.73
N LEU A 186 -1.60 17.21 2.56
CA LEU A 186 -3.09 17.23 2.44
C LEU A 186 -3.87 16.89 3.73
#